data_AF-A0A967CXF7-F1
#
_entry.id   AF-A0A967CXF7-F1
#
_cell.length_a   1.000
_cell.length_b   1.000
_cell.length_c   1.000
_cell.angle_alpha   90.00
_cell.angle_beta   90.00
_cell.angle_gamma   90.00
#
_symmetry.space_group_name_H-M   'P 1'
#
loop_
_entity.id
_entity.type
_entity.pdbx_description
1 polymer ?
#
loop_
_entity_poly.entity_id
_entity_poly.type
_entity_poly.pdbx_seq_one_letter_code
_entity_poly.pdbx_strand_id
1 'polypeptide(L)'
;VQSDFKESFNVNNCKLDFYANAEIEDLESKTGISFHKGAIHCGSFSKEKMELLFQDNKIESMALAVLVNNKEIGLLKLGSYERTRYLGDEDTTFIEYIRDILEKKFASLDSLNV
;
A
#
# COMPACT_ATOMS: atom_id res chain seq x y z
N VAL A 1 10.11 3.60 -8.67
CA VAL A 1 8.76 3.10 -8.27
C VAL A 1 7.96 4.19 -7.57
N GLN A 2 8.29 4.59 -6.33
CA GLN A 2 7.50 5.62 -5.62
C GLN A 2 7.51 6.99 -6.32
N SER A 3 8.68 7.41 -6.84
CA SER A 3 8.82 8.62 -7.67
C SER A 3 7.96 8.55 -8.93
N ASP A 4 8.03 7.43 -9.65
CA ASP A 4 7.30 7.23 -10.91
C ASP A 4 5.79 7.32 -10.70
N PHE A 5 5.26 6.76 -9.61
CA PHE A 5 3.84 6.92 -9.25
C PHE A 5 3.41 8.38 -9.14
N LYS A 6 4.26 9.22 -8.54
CA LYS A 6 3.96 10.65 -8.39
C LYS A 6 4.14 11.40 -9.70
N GLU A 7 5.27 11.19 -10.38
CA GLU A 7 5.69 12.00 -11.53
C GLU A 7 5.07 11.54 -12.85
N SER A 8 4.94 10.23 -13.07
CA SER A 8 4.47 9.65 -14.33
C SER A 8 2.99 9.23 -14.29
N PHE A 9 2.48 8.86 -13.12
CA PHE A 9 1.09 8.38 -12.96
C PHE A 9 0.18 9.36 -12.20
N ASN A 10 0.71 10.53 -11.81
CA ASN A 10 -0.05 11.60 -11.15
C ASN A 10 -0.81 11.11 -9.89
N VAL A 11 -0.16 10.26 -9.10
CA VAL A 11 -0.63 9.86 -7.77
C VAL A 11 -0.21 10.91 -6.75
N ASN A 12 -1.13 11.39 -5.90
CA ASN A 12 -0.81 12.45 -4.94
C ASN A 12 0.19 11.98 -3.88
N ASN A 13 0.01 10.77 -3.36
CA ASN A 13 0.91 10.18 -2.38
C ASN A 13 1.15 8.70 -2.68
N CYS A 14 2.42 8.29 -2.66
CA CYS A 14 2.82 6.90 -2.83
C CYS A 14 3.84 6.58 -1.74
N LYS A 15 3.60 5.50 -1.02
CA LYS A 15 4.54 4.93 -0.04
C LYS A 15 4.67 3.42 -0.25
N LEU A 16 5.89 2.92 -0.13
CA LEU A 16 6.19 1.50 -0.04
C LEU A 16 7.06 1.30 1.19
N ASP A 17 6.43 0.84 2.26
CA ASP A 17 7.05 0.69 3.58
C ASP A 17 7.04 -0.80 3.96
N PHE A 18 8.11 -1.27 4.61
CA PHE A 18 8.24 -2.63 5.11
C PHE A 18 8.22 -2.62 6.64
N TYR A 19 7.51 -3.57 7.22
CA TYR A 19 7.25 -3.65 8.64
C TYR A 19 7.54 -5.06 9.16
N ALA A 20 8.08 -5.14 10.37
CA ALA A 20 8.10 -6.37 11.14
C ALA A 20 6.68 -6.73 11.61
N ASN A 21 6.45 -8.01 11.94
CA ASN A 21 5.13 -8.49 12.38
C ASN A 21 4.56 -7.69 13.57
N ALA A 22 5.40 -7.34 14.56
CA ALA A 22 4.96 -6.57 15.73
C ALA A 22 4.51 -5.14 15.36
N GLU A 23 5.11 -4.53 14.33
CA GLU A 23 4.70 -3.20 13.85
C GLU A 23 3.40 -3.28 13.06
N ILE A 24 3.18 -4.38 12.33
CA ILE A 24 1.89 -4.65 11.68
C ILE A 24 0.80 -4.84 12.71
N GLU A 25 1.01 -5.66 13.74
CA GLU A 25 0.01 -5.88 14.81
C GLU A 25 -0.40 -4.55 15.49
N ASP A 26 0.58 -3.68 15.79
CA ASP A 26 0.31 -2.34 16.31
C ASP A 26 -0.49 -1.49 15.31
N LEU A 27 -0.12 -1.52 14.03
CA LEU A 27 -0.82 -0.78 12.97
C LEU A 27 -2.26 -1.30 12.76
N GLU A 28 -2.48 -2.62 12.76
CA GLU A 28 -3.80 -3.24 12.70
C GLU A 28 -4.64 -2.82 13.90
N SER A 29 -4.06 -2.77 15.10
CA SER A 29 -4.79 -2.35 16.31
C SER A 29 -5.26 -0.89 16.24
N LYS A 30 -4.45 0.00 15.66
CA LYS A 30 -4.75 1.44 15.52
C LYS A 30 -5.70 1.73 14.36
N THR A 31 -5.59 0.97 13.28
CA THR A 31 -6.35 1.22 12.05
C THR A 31 -7.61 0.36 11.96
N GLY A 32 -7.68 -0.78 12.65
CA GLY A 32 -8.69 -1.81 12.46
C GLY A 32 -8.68 -2.43 11.04
N ILE A 33 -7.62 -2.22 10.25
CA ILE A 33 -7.44 -2.80 8.92
C ILE A 33 -6.58 -4.06 9.11
N SER A 34 -6.94 -5.17 8.46
CA SER A 34 -6.11 -6.38 8.47
C SER A 34 -5.09 -6.37 7.33
N PHE A 35 -3.81 -6.47 7.65
CA PHE A 35 -2.69 -6.49 6.71
C PHE A 35 -2.14 -7.91 6.49
N HIS A 36 -3.03 -8.89 6.29
CA HIS A 36 -2.62 -10.25 5.92
C HIS A 36 -2.14 -10.32 4.46
N LYS A 37 -1.36 -11.35 4.14
CA LYS A 37 -0.81 -11.57 2.80
C LYS A 37 -1.92 -11.53 1.73
N GLY A 38 -1.70 -10.73 0.69
CA GLY A 38 -2.61 -10.64 -0.45
C GLY A 38 -3.82 -9.73 -0.21
N ALA A 39 -3.98 -9.16 0.99
CA ALA A 39 -5.05 -8.23 1.26
C ALA A 39 -4.92 -6.96 0.39
N ILE A 40 -6.08 -6.48 -0.07
CA ILE A 40 -6.24 -5.25 -0.83
C ILE A 40 -7.28 -4.41 -0.11
N HIS A 41 -6.96 -3.13 0.12
CA HIS A 41 -7.84 -2.20 0.81
C HIS A 41 -8.00 -0.95 -0.04
N CYS A 42 -9.22 -0.72 -0.50
CA CYS A 42 -9.54 0.39 -1.37
C CYS A 42 -10.68 1.24 -0.83
N GLY A 43 -10.66 2.52 -1.18
CA GLY A 43 -11.73 3.47 -0.92
C GLY A 43 -11.38 4.51 0.13
N SER A 44 -12.42 5.09 0.72
CA SER A 44 -12.30 6.13 1.74
C SER A 44 -12.33 5.51 3.14
N PHE A 45 -11.43 5.98 3.99
CA PHE A 45 -11.29 5.62 5.39
C PHE A 45 -11.40 6.89 6.25
N SER A 46 -11.41 6.74 7.58
CA SER A 46 -11.41 7.91 8.46
C SER A 46 -10.12 8.72 8.29
N LYS A 47 -10.20 10.03 8.57
CA LYS A 47 -9.04 10.93 8.42
C LYS A 47 -7.87 10.50 9.30
N GLU A 48 -8.16 9.98 10.49
CA GLU A 48 -7.14 9.48 11.42
C GLU A 48 -6.38 8.30 10.82
N LYS A 49 -7.08 7.38 10.14
CA LYS A 49 -6.44 6.23 9.46
C LYS A 49 -5.58 6.70 8.29
N MET A 50 -6.08 7.65 7.50
CA MET A 50 -5.34 8.18 6.35
C MET A 50 -4.08 8.94 6.80
N GLU A 51 -4.18 9.79 7.83
CA GLU A 51 -3.04 10.48 8.42
C GLU A 51 -2.02 9.49 8.99
N LEU A 52 -2.46 8.44 9.66
CA LEU A 52 -1.55 7.42 10.19
C LEU A 52 -0.81 6.66 9.08
N LEU A 53 -1.50 6.29 8.00
CA LEU A 53 -0.94 5.50 6.90
C LEU A 53 -0.04 6.32 5.96
N PHE A 54 -0.38 7.58 5.72
CA PHE A 54 0.28 8.44 4.72
C PHE A 54 1.06 9.61 5.32
N GLN A 55 0.86 9.97 6.59
CA GLN A 55 1.35 11.22 7.19
C GLN A 55 0.94 12.44 6.33
N ASP A 56 -0.29 12.39 5.81
CA ASP A 56 -0.86 13.38 4.91
C ASP A 56 -2.38 13.45 5.10
N ASN A 57 -2.85 14.57 5.68
CA ASN A 57 -4.23 14.76 6.10
C ASN A 57 -5.16 15.15 4.94
N LYS A 58 -4.63 15.33 3.73
CA LYS A 58 -5.40 15.66 2.53
C LYS A 58 -5.89 14.42 1.79
N ILE A 59 -5.43 13.23 2.16
CA ILE A 59 -5.82 11.98 1.51
C ILE A 59 -7.29 11.67 1.81
N GLU A 60 -8.09 11.54 0.76
CA GLU A 60 -9.52 11.27 0.82
C GLU A 60 -9.89 9.85 0.35
N SER A 61 -9.01 9.21 -0.43
CA SER A 61 -9.13 7.81 -0.81
C SER A 61 -7.77 7.14 -0.96
N MET A 62 -7.75 5.82 -0.81
CA MET A 62 -6.55 4.98 -0.86
C MET A 62 -6.79 3.73 -1.71
N ALA A 63 -5.74 3.28 -2.39
CA ALA A 63 -5.55 1.89 -2.78
C ALA A 63 -4.31 1.35 -2.06
N LEU A 64 -4.45 0.27 -1.30
CA LEU A 64 -3.37 -0.34 -0.52
C LEU A 64 -3.28 -1.83 -0.85
N ALA A 65 -2.08 -2.28 -1.17
CA ALA A 65 -1.78 -3.69 -1.37
C ALA A 65 -0.73 -4.19 -0.36
N VAL A 66 -1.02 -5.34 0.23
CA VAL A 66 -0.10 -6.03 1.12
C VAL A 66 0.70 -7.06 0.34
N LEU A 67 2.02 -6.90 0.34
CA LEU A 67 2.97 -7.87 -0.19
C LEU A 67 3.80 -8.48 0.95
N VAL A 68 4.26 -9.72 0.77
CA VAL A 68 5.14 -10.37 1.75
C VAL A 68 6.52 -10.62 1.14
N ASN A 69 7.55 -10.11 1.80
CA ASN A 69 8.94 -10.40 1.46
C ASN A 69 9.62 -11.16 2.60
N ASN A 70 9.70 -12.49 2.48
CA ASN A 70 10.25 -13.40 3.49
C ASN A 70 9.68 -13.20 4.90
N LYS A 71 10.31 -12.32 5.70
CA LYS A 71 10.01 -12.07 7.11
C LYS A 71 9.30 -10.74 7.36
N GLU A 72 9.16 -9.89 6.34
CA GLU A 72 8.56 -8.56 6.46
C GLU A 72 7.29 -8.45 5.63
N ILE A 73 6.38 -7.62 6.13
CA ILE A 73 5.13 -7.27 5.45
C ILE A 73 5.33 -5.89 4.82
N GLY A 74 5.25 -5.84 3.50
CA GLY A 74 5.32 -4.61 2.72
C GLY A 74 3.92 -4.06 2.45
N LEU A 75 3.75 -2.75 2.65
CA LEU A 75 2.51 -2.03 2.31
C LEU A 75 2.80 -1.08 1.15
N LEU A 76 2.30 -1.41 -0.04
CA LEU A 76 2.22 -0.46 -1.15
C LEU A 76 0.95 0.36 -1.00
N LYS A 77 1.10 1.66 -0.77
CA LYS A 77 0.02 2.60 -0.46
C LYS A 77 -0.02 3.71 -1.49
N LEU A 78 -1.14 3.83 -2.19
CA LEU A 78 -1.43 4.92 -3.12
C LEU A 78 -2.57 5.76 -2.55
N GLY A 79 -2.36 7.06 -2.43
CA GLY A 79 -3.28 8.00 -1.83
C GLY A 79 -3.66 9.11 -2.81
N SER A 80 -4.94 9.51 -2.74
CA SER A 80 -5.53 10.53 -3.60
C SER A 80 -6.19 11.61 -2.75
N TYR A 81 -6.11 12.85 -3.22
CA TYR A 81 -6.88 13.97 -2.66
C TYR A 81 -8.32 14.01 -3.19
N GLU A 82 -8.65 13.14 -4.13
CA GLU A 82 -10.01 12.95 -4.64
C GLU A 82 -10.65 11.73 -3.96
N ARG A 83 -11.76 11.95 -3.26
CA ARG A 83 -12.50 10.89 -2.56
C ARG A 83 -12.92 9.71 -3.43
N THR A 84 -13.19 9.93 -4.71
CA THR A 84 -13.76 8.90 -5.59
C THR A 84 -12.74 8.06 -6.33
N ARG A 85 -11.45 8.43 -6.29
CA ARG A 85 -10.42 7.86 -7.17
C ARG A 85 -10.17 6.37 -6.99
N TYR A 86 -10.35 5.85 -5.79
CA TYR A 86 -10.10 4.45 -5.46
C TYR A 86 -11.32 3.75 -4.83
N LEU A 87 -12.55 4.15 -5.17
CA LEU A 87 -13.77 3.58 -4.58
C LEU A 87 -14.24 2.26 -5.20
N GLY A 88 -13.79 1.91 -6.42
CA GLY A 88 -14.26 0.74 -7.16
C GLY A 88 -13.22 -0.36 -7.28
N ASP A 89 -13.68 -1.61 -7.33
CA ASP A 89 -12.84 -2.80 -7.53
C ASP A 89 -12.23 -2.84 -8.95
N GLU A 90 -12.94 -2.34 -9.97
CA GLU A 90 -12.42 -2.23 -11.34
C GLU A 90 -11.22 -1.28 -11.41
N ASP A 91 -11.30 -0.12 -10.74
CA ASP A 91 -10.25 0.90 -10.74
C ASP A 91 -9.04 0.51 -9.88
N THR A 92 -9.08 -0.62 -9.17
CA THR A 92 -8.08 -1.00 -8.17
C THR A 92 -7.41 -2.33 -8.45
N THR A 93 -7.87 -3.10 -9.45
CA THR A 93 -7.20 -4.32 -9.94
C THR A 93 -5.74 -4.06 -10.37
N PHE A 94 -5.40 -2.83 -10.77
CA PHE A 94 -4.02 -2.47 -11.12
C PHE A 94 -3.04 -2.62 -9.94
N ILE A 95 -3.48 -2.36 -8.70
CA ILE A 95 -2.57 -2.38 -7.55
C ILE A 95 -2.20 -3.82 -7.17
N GLU A 96 -3.11 -4.77 -7.38
CA GLU A 96 -2.84 -6.21 -7.27
C GLU A 96 -1.78 -6.65 -8.27
N TYR A 97 -1.90 -6.22 -9.52
CA TYR A 97 -0.93 -6.56 -10.55
C TYR A 97 0.47 -6.00 -10.23
N ILE A 98 0.53 -4.76 -9.74
CA ILE A 98 1.79 -4.14 -9.32
C ILE A 98 2.38 -4.86 -8.11
N ARG A 99 1.55 -5.22 -7.11
CA ARG A 99 1.97 -6.05 -5.97
C ARG A 99 2.64 -7.33 -6.46
N ASP A 100 2.00 -8.07 -7.36
CA ASP A 100 2.51 -9.35 -7.87
C ASP A 100 3.84 -9.19 -8.62
N ILE A 101 4.01 -8.10 -9.39
CA ILE A 101 5.29 -7.77 -10.04
C ILE A 101 6.37 -7.47 -9.00
N LEU A 102 6.04 -6.67 -7.98
CA LEU A 102 6.99 -6.31 -6.93
C LEU A 102 7.41 -7.53 -6.13
N GLU A 103 6.50 -8.41 -5.74
CA GLU A 103 6.82 -9.67 -5.05
C GLU A 103 7.78 -10.53 -5.87
N LYS A 104 7.50 -10.73 -7.17
CA LYS A 104 8.41 -11.46 -8.06
C LYS A 104 9.78 -10.79 -8.17
N LYS A 105 9.80 -9.46 -8.24
CA LYS A 105 11.06 -8.69 -8.32
C LYS A 105 11.87 -8.83 -7.04
N PHE A 106 11.25 -8.74 -5.86
CA PHE A 106 11.96 -8.92 -4.59
C PHE A 106 12.48 -10.34 -4.43
N ALA A 107 11.66 -11.36 -4.74
CA ALA A 107 12.10 -12.75 -4.73
C ALA A 107 13.30 -13.00 -5.67
N SER A 108 13.33 -12.34 -6.83
CA SER A 108 14.47 -12.42 -7.76
C SER A 108 15.71 -11.67 -7.28
N LEU A 109 15.57 -10.62 -6.48
CA LEU A 109 16.72 -9.90 -5.92
C LEU A 109 17.33 -10.68 -4.76
N ASP A 110 16.49 -11.29 -3.93
CA ASP A 110 16.93 -12.15 -2.83
C ASP A 110 17.70 -13.36 -3.34
N SER A 111 17.30 -13.95 -4.47
CA SER A 111 18.00 -15.09 -5.08
C SER A 111 19.35 -14.74 -5.72
N LEU A 112 19.61 -13.46 -5.99
CA LEU A 112 20.89 -12.95 -6.51
C LEU A 112 21.87 -12.54 -5.40
N ASN A 113 21.37 -12.40 -4.17
CA ASN A 113 22.17 -12.06 -2.99
C ASN A 113 22.58 -13.31 -2.17
N VAL A 114 22.43 -14.51 -2.77
CA VAL A 114 22.91 -15.81 -2.24
C VAL A 114 24.26 -16.17 -2.84
#